data_AF-A0AAE4JX70-F1
#
_entry.id   AF-A0AAE4JX70-F1
#
_cell.length_a   1.000
_cell.length_b   1.000
_cell.length_c   1.000
_cell.angle_alpha   90.00
_cell.angle_beta   90.00
_cell.angle_gamma   90.00
#
_symmetry.space_group_name_H-M   'P 1'
#
loop_
_entity.id
_entity.type
_entity.pdbx_description
1 polymer ?
#
loop_
_entity_poly.entity_id
_entity_poly.type
_entity_poly.pdbx_seq_one_letter_code
_entity_poly.pdbx_strand_id
1 'polypeptide(L)'
;MLGFTASELQKSRFYQEVKDEGRQEGELIGQQRGLQLEAQSLVLRLLTRKFGVLPVGILSQVEGLTLVRLEELAEALLGFEKVADLEVWLQKL
;
A
#
# COMPACT_ATOMS: atom_id res chain seq x y z
N MET A 1 13.32 -27.99 -32.97
CA MET A 1 12.68 -27.73 -31.67
C MET A 1 13.62 -28.23 -30.58
N LEU A 2 13.91 -27.40 -29.58
CA LEU A 2 14.72 -27.82 -28.43
C LEU A 2 14.01 -29.01 -27.76
N GLY A 3 14.64 -30.18 -27.75
CA GLY A 3 14.03 -31.47 -27.37
C GLY A 3 13.82 -31.67 -25.87
N PHE A 4 13.47 -30.62 -25.14
CA PHE A 4 13.23 -30.70 -23.69
C PHE A 4 11.74 -30.71 -23.40
N THR A 5 11.32 -31.61 -22.52
CA THR A 5 9.99 -31.61 -21.94
C THR A 5 9.88 -30.51 -20.86
N ALA A 6 8.66 -30.04 -20.59
CA ALA A 6 8.42 -29.08 -19.51
C ALA A 6 8.93 -29.58 -18.14
N SER A 7 8.85 -30.90 -17.90
CA SER A 7 9.35 -31.52 -16.66
C SER A 7 10.88 -31.46 -16.53
N GLU A 8 11.60 -31.63 -17.64
CA GLU A 8 13.07 -31.52 -17.65
C GLU A 8 13.53 -30.08 -17.44
N LEU A 9 12.84 -29.11 -18.05
CA LEU A 9 13.11 -27.69 -17.84
C LEU A 9 12.86 -27.27 -16.40
N GLN A 10 11.78 -27.75 -15.76
CA GLN A 10 11.51 -27.46 -14.35
C GLN A 10 12.58 -27.97 -13.40
N LYS A 11 13.30 -29.04 -13.75
CA LYS A 11 14.42 -29.57 -12.95
C LYS A 11 15.75 -28.86 -13.21
N SER A 12 15.83 -28.04 -14.27
CA SER A 12 17.04 -27.28 -14.56
C SER A 12 17.35 -26.28 -13.44
N ARG A 13 18.64 -26.06 -13.19
CA ARG A 13 19.10 -25.05 -12.21
C ARG A 13 18.55 -23.67 -12.55
N PHE A 14 18.66 -23.30 -13.83
CA PHE A 14 18.15 -22.03 -14.34
C PHE A 14 16.66 -21.82 -14.03
N TYR A 15 15.81 -22.83 -14.22
CA TYR A 15 14.38 -22.68 -13.90
C TYR A 15 14.12 -22.52 -12.41
N GLN A 16 14.86 -23.24 -11.55
CA GLN A 16 14.71 -23.10 -10.09
C GLN A 16 15.15 -21.70 -9.64
N GLU A 17 16.25 -21.19 -10.16
CA GLU A 17 16.75 -19.84 -9.88
C GLU A 17 15.71 -18.77 -10.27
N VAL A 18 15.21 -18.80 -11.49
CA VAL A 18 14.17 -17.85 -11.96
C VAL A 18 12.89 -17.95 -11.13
N LYS A 19 12.49 -19.16 -10.72
CA LYS A 19 11.31 -19.37 -9.87
C LYS A 19 11.53 -18.79 -8.46
N ASP A 20 12.71 -18.97 -7.90
CA ASP A 20 13.07 -18.45 -6.58
C ASP A 20 13.16 -16.92 -6.61
N GLU A 21 13.76 -16.32 -7.64
CA GLU A 21 13.77 -14.87 -7.87
C GLU A 21 12.34 -14.33 -7.96
N GLY A 22 11.49 -14.93 -8.80
CA GLY A 22 10.09 -14.51 -8.94
C GLY A 22 9.29 -14.63 -7.65
N ARG A 23 9.60 -15.64 -6.80
CA ARG A 23 9.01 -15.76 -5.48
C ARG A 23 9.47 -14.62 -4.56
N GLN A 24 10.76 -14.31 -4.53
CA GLN A 24 11.31 -13.23 -3.71
C GLN A 24 10.75 -11.87 -4.12
N GLU A 25 10.69 -11.58 -5.42
CA GLU A 25 10.06 -10.37 -5.95
C GLU A 25 8.58 -10.29 -5.58
N GLY A 26 7.84 -11.41 -5.73
CA GLY A 26 6.44 -11.51 -5.35
C GLY A 26 6.19 -11.24 -3.87
N GLU A 27 7.04 -11.79 -2.99
CA GLU A 27 6.98 -11.55 -1.54
C GLU A 27 7.26 -10.06 -1.22
N LEU A 28 8.25 -9.44 -1.85
CA LEU A 28 8.56 -8.01 -1.66
C LEU A 28 7.41 -7.11 -2.13
N ILE A 29 6.89 -7.34 -3.34
CA ILE A 29 5.76 -6.57 -3.88
C ILE A 29 4.52 -6.78 -3.01
N GLY A 30 4.27 -8.00 -2.56
CA GLY A 30 3.16 -8.34 -1.68
C GLY A 30 3.23 -7.62 -0.34
N GLN A 31 4.41 -7.57 0.28
CA GLN A 31 4.62 -6.84 1.53
C GLN A 31 4.39 -5.34 1.35
N GLN A 32 4.95 -4.72 0.31
CA GLN A 32 4.77 -3.29 0.04
C GLN A 32 3.30 -2.93 -0.21
N ARG A 33 2.59 -3.73 -1.01
CA ARG A 33 1.14 -3.53 -1.25
C ARG A 33 0.33 -3.74 0.01
N GLY A 34 0.66 -4.75 0.81
CA GLY A 34 -0.01 -5.03 2.08
C GLY A 34 0.09 -3.86 3.05
N LEU A 35 1.29 -3.30 3.23
CA LEU A 35 1.52 -2.12 4.07
C LEU A 35 0.73 -0.91 3.57
N GLN A 36 0.77 -0.62 2.26
CA GLN A 36 0.03 0.50 1.66
C GLN A 36 -1.49 0.37 1.88
N LEU A 37 -2.05 -0.82 1.64
CA LEU A 37 -3.50 -1.06 1.79
C LEU A 37 -3.93 -0.99 3.26
N GLU A 38 -3.11 -1.51 4.17
CA GLU A 38 -3.39 -1.47 5.60
C GLU A 38 -3.36 -0.03 6.13
N ALA A 39 -2.31 0.74 5.80
CA ALA A 39 -2.19 2.13 6.21
C ALA A 39 -3.35 2.98 5.69
N GLN A 40 -3.75 2.80 4.42
CA GLN A 40 -4.88 3.49 3.83
C GLN A 40 -6.18 3.16 4.58
N SER A 41 -6.46 1.87 4.78
CA SER A 41 -7.65 1.41 5.51
C SER A 41 -7.69 1.93 6.95
N LEU A 42 -6.54 1.91 7.63
CA LEU A 42 -6.41 2.39 9.00
C LEU A 42 -6.69 3.89 9.09
N VAL A 43 -6.03 4.70 8.26
CA VAL A 43 -6.20 6.16 8.23
C VAL A 43 -7.65 6.53 7.93
N LEU A 44 -8.27 5.93 6.90
CA LEU A 44 -9.66 6.20 6.55
C LEU A 44 -10.63 5.85 7.69
N ARG A 45 -10.40 4.73 8.39
CA ARG A 45 -11.18 4.35 9.58
C ARG A 45 -10.99 5.33 10.73
N LEU A 46 -9.77 5.79 10.99
CA LEU A 46 -9.50 6.76 12.06
C LEU A 46 -10.15 8.11 11.75
N LEU A 47 -10.04 8.58 10.50
CA LEU A 47 -10.69 9.78 10.00
C LEU A 47 -12.20 9.72 10.16
N THR A 48 -12.81 8.62 9.72
CA THR A 48 -14.26 8.40 9.85
C THR A 48 -14.68 8.33 11.31
N ARG A 49 -13.88 7.69 12.18
CA ARG A 49 -14.18 7.62 13.61
C ARG A 49 -14.11 8.97 14.31
N LYS A 50 -13.17 9.83 13.90
CA LYS A 50 -12.93 11.13 14.53
C LYS A 50 -13.89 12.21 14.04
N PHE A 51 -14.16 12.24 12.73
CA PHE A 51 -14.90 13.33 12.09
C PHE A 51 -16.26 12.91 11.51
N GLY A 52 -16.59 11.62 11.55
CA GLY A 52 -17.81 11.10 10.94
C GLY A 52 -17.70 10.97 9.43
N VAL A 53 -18.81 11.22 8.73
CA VAL A 53 -18.85 11.12 7.25
C VAL A 53 -18.06 12.27 6.65
N LEU A 54 -17.03 11.94 5.87
CA LEU A 54 -16.21 12.91 5.15
C LEU A 54 -16.63 13.05 3.68
N PRO A 55 -16.39 14.23 3.07
CA PRO A 55 -16.59 14.42 1.63
C PRO A 55 -15.76 13.43 0.81
N VAL A 56 -16.35 12.90 -0.28
CA VAL A 56 -15.68 11.96 -1.20
C VAL A 56 -14.35 12.51 -1.72
N GLY A 57 -14.27 13.82 -1.98
CA GLY A 57 -13.02 14.45 -2.44
C GLY A 57 -11.86 14.36 -1.44
N ILE A 58 -12.14 14.33 -0.13
CA ILE A 58 -11.11 14.13 0.90
C ILE A 58 -10.69 12.66 0.92
N LEU A 59 -11.66 11.73 0.86
CA LEU A 59 -11.39 10.30 0.85
C LEU A 59 -10.48 9.90 -0.33
N SER A 60 -10.79 10.37 -1.54
CA SER A 60 -9.99 10.08 -2.73
C SER A 60 -8.57 10.66 -2.67
N GLN A 61 -8.39 11.83 -2.02
CA GLN A 61 -7.04 12.38 -1.80
C GLN A 61 -6.23 11.50 -0.86
N VAL A 62 -6.85 11.08 0.26
CA VAL A 62 -6.21 10.18 1.24
C VAL A 62 -5.87 8.84 0.60
N GLU A 63 -6.74 8.30 -0.24
CA GLU A 63 -6.49 7.06 -0.97
C GLU A 63 -5.27 7.16 -1.92
N GLY A 64 -5.01 8.34 -2.47
CA GLY A 64 -3.88 8.61 -3.36
C GLY A 64 -2.53 8.85 -2.65
N LEU A 65 -2.49 8.86 -1.32
CA LEU A 65 -1.26 9.13 -0.56
C LEU A 65 -0.29 7.95 -0.60
N THR A 66 1.01 8.26 -0.57
CA THR A 66 2.05 7.24 -0.38
C THR A 66 2.00 6.67 1.04
N LEU A 67 2.56 5.48 1.26
CA LEU A 67 2.65 4.85 2.59
C LEU A 67 3.19 5.82 3.65
N VAL A 68 4.30 6.50 3.35
CA VAL A 68 4.92 7.46 4.28
C VAL A 68 3.96 8.59 4.63
N ARG A 69 3.22 9.14 3.64
CA ARG A 69 2.24 10.20 3.91
C ARG A 69 1.04 9.69 4.70
N LEU A 70 0.63 8.45 4.51
CA LEU A 70 -0.43 7.82 5.31
C LEU A 70 0.00 7.65 6.78
N GLU A 71 1.24 7.21 7.01
CA GLU A 71 1.82 7.08 8.35
C GLU A 71 1.93 8.45 9.05
N GLU A 72 2.47 9.46 8.35
CA GLU A 72 2.53 10.83 8.85
C GLU A 72 1.13 11.41 9.15
N LEU A 73 0.14 11.13 8.30
CA LEU A 73 -1.24 11.54 8.54
C LEU A 73 -1.83 10.86 9.78
N ALA A 74 -1.52 9.58 10.01
CA ALA A 74 -1.99 8.85 11.19
C ALA A 74 -1.48 9.50 12.50
N GLU A 75 -0.22 9.94 12.52
CA GLU A 75 0.36 10.67 13.65
C GLU A 75 -0.27 12.06 13.80
N ALA A 76 -0.33 12.84 12.71
CA ALA A 76 -0.89 14.18 12.71
C ALA A 76 -2.36 14.22 13.17
N LEU A 77 -3.13 13.17 12.83
CA LEU A 77 -4.54 13.03 13.19
C LEU A 77 -4.78 13.08 14.71
N LEU A 78 -3.80 12.67 15.52
CA LEU A 78 -3.88 12.76 16.98
C LEU A 78 -3.99 14.22 17.44
N GLY A 79 -3.38 15.16 16.73
CA GLY A 79 -3.40 16.59 17.01
C GLY A 79 -4.53 17.37 16.35
N PHE A 80 -5.28 16.78 15.42
CA PHE A 80 -6.39 17.50 14.77
C PHE A 80 -7.57 17.69 15.72
N GLU A 81 -8.24 18.83 15.65
CA GLU A 81 -9.45 19.13 16.41
C GLU A 81 -10.68 19.16 15.51
N LYS A 82 -10.51 19.55 14.24
CA LYS A 82 -11.58 19.72 13.25
C LYS A 82 -11.15 19.27 11.86
N VAL A 83 -12.12 19.07 10.99
CA VAL A 83 -11.89 18.69 9.57
C VAL A 83 -11.03 19.72 8.84
N ALA A 84 -11.12 21.00 9.19
CA ALA A 84 -10.28 22.04 8.58
C ALA A 84 -8.76 21.82 8.83
N ASP A 85 -8.37 21.15 9.93
CA ASP A 85 -6.95 20.84 10.19
C ASP A 85 -6.44 19.78 9.21
N LEU A 86 -7.29 18.79 8.88
CA LEU A 86 -7.03 17.80 7.84
C LEU A 86 -6.93 18.44 6.46
N GLU A 87 -7.86 19.34 6.11
CA GLU A 87 -7.84 20.04 4.83
C GLU A 87 -6.56 20.86 4.65
N VAL A 88 -6.15 21.58 5.70
CA VAL A 88 -4.88 22.34 5.72
C VAL A 88 -3.68 21.42 5.61
N TRP A 89 -3.72 20.24 6.24
CA TRP A 89 -2.64 19.26 6.11
C TRP A 89 -2.53 18.72 4.68
N LEU A 90 -3.66 18.34 4.06
CA LEU A 90 -3.70 17.84 2.69
C LEU A 90 -3.23 18.88 1.66
N GLN A 91 -3.49 20.17 1.90
CA GLN A 91 -3.02 21.26 1.05
C GLN A 91 -1.50 21.49 1.09
N LYS A 92 -0.80 20.95 2.12
CA LYS A 92 0.65 21.09 2.30
C LYS A 92 1.46 19.93 1.73
N LEU A 93 0.79 18.90 1.22
CA LEU A 93 1.41 17.75 0.56
C LEU A 93 2.10 18.16 -0.74
#